data_AF-A0A078SSN7-F1
#
_entry.id   AF-A0A078SSN7-F1
#
_cell.length_a   1.000
_cell.length_b   1.000
_cell.length_c   1.000
_cell.angle_alpha   90.00
_cell.angle_beta   90.00
_cell.angle_gamma   90.00
#
_symmetry.space_group_name_H-M   'P 1'
#
loop_
_entity.id
_entity.type
_entity.pdbx_description
1 polymer ?
#
loop_
_entity_poly.entity_id
_entity_poly.type
_entity_poly.pdbx_seq_one_letter_code
_entity_poly.pdbx_strand_id
1 'polypeptide(L)'
;QSGYADYYTNIALQARVKLYMEDYDGALNAAREIIESGVYKLYEPADWTASWSKQFGSESIFELGITTEESDLGTSSLGFYLMRYGQLKNAMGWYLASDYFLNRLGEDETDVRWGIMDNDEYWVDNEIERKGACYKYMGSTTLAGDGKATNTAVNIKIIRLSEIYLIAAEAALHSTKQEAGADAAAGYLNEIRRRSPGLAPATAATITDDMILDERSKELFGEGQRFFDMMRMGRTIEFNDDFQDIPVSHRGKTIDRTFEKIVLPISQDEINANPALENQQNPGY
;
A
#
# COMPACT_ATOMS: atom_id res chain seq x y z
N GLN A 1 2.36 -8.91 -19.98
CA GLN A 1 2.16 -7.45 -20.09
C GLN A 1 3.54 -6.81 -20.05
N SER A 2 3.79 -5.77 -20.83
CA SER A 2 5.05 -5.02 -20.74
C SER A 2 4.89 -3.93 -19.67
N GLY A 3 5.98 -3.56 -18.98
CA GLY A 3 5.98 -2.58 -17.88
C GLY A 3 5.74 -1.12 -18.30
N TYR A 4 4.80 -0.91 -19.22
CA TYR A 4 4.43 0.39 -19.78
C TYR A 4 2.95 0.66 -19.48
N ALA A 5 2.60 1.94 -19.41
CA ALA A 5 1.21 2.34 -19.25
C ALA A 5 0.40 1.98 -20.50
N ASP A 6 -0.72 1.30 -20.27
CA ASP A 6 -1.71 0.97 -21.29
C ASP A 6 -3.07 1.64 -20.99
N TYR A 7 -4.11 1.23 -21.73
CA TYR A 7 -5.46 1.75 -21.54
C TYR A 7 -5.94 1.56 -20.10
N TYR A 8 -5.82 0.35 -19.54
CA TYR A 8 -6.29 0.06 -18.20
C TYR A 8 -5.43 0.71 -17.13
N THR A 9 -4.14 0.94 -17.40
CA THR A 9 -3.29 1.77 -16.55
C THR A 9 -3.86 3.17 -16.42
N ASN A 10 -4.26 3.80 -17.52
CA ASN A 10 -4.89 5.11 -17.49
C ASN A 10 -6.21 5.08 -16.70
N ILE A 11 -7.10 4.10 -16.95
CA ILE A 11 -8.37 3.99 -16.20
C ILE A 11 -8.14 3.75 -14.70
N ALA A 12 -7.13 2.95 -14.35
CA ALA A 12 -6.79 2.64 -12.95
C ALA A 12 -6.30 3.89 -12.21
N LEU A 13 -5.43 4.67 -12.83
CA LEU A 13 -4.97 5.94 -12.27
C LEU A 13 -6.10 6.97 -12.19
N GLN A 14 -7.01 7.00 -13.18
CA GLN A 14 -8.21 7.83 -13.12
C GLN A 14 -9.10 7.45 -11.94
N ALA A 15 -9.32 6.15 -11.67
CA ALA A 15 -10.11 5.69 -10.54
C ALA A 15 -9.53 6.21 -9.21
N ARG A 16 -8.20 6.12 -9.02
CA ARG A 16 -7.50 6.64 -7.83
C ARG A 16 -7.66 8.16 -7.71
N VAL A 17 -7.39 8.90 -8.78
CA VAL A 17 -7.49 10.38 -8.78
C VAL A 17 -8.92 10.83 -8.47
N LYS A 18 -9.92 10.21 -9.11
CA LYS A 18 -11.34 10.52 -8.88
C LYS A 18 -11.75 10.24 -7.44
N LEU A 19 -11.29 9.13 -6.86
CA LEU A 19 -11.53 8.83 -5.45
C LEU A 19 -10.94 9.93 -4.54
N TYR A 20 -9.72 10.40 -4.84
CA TYR A 20 -9.05 11.44 -4.05
C TYR A 20 -9.73 12.81 -4.19
N MET A 21 -10.41 13.04 -5.31
CA MET A 21 -11.23 14.23 -5.55
C MET A 21 -12.67 14.10 -5.04
N GLU A 22 -13.01 13.00 -4.37
CA GLU A 22 -14.38 12.68 -3.91
C GLU A 22 -15.40 12.59 -5.06
N ASP A 23 -14.94 12.38 -6.30
CA ASP A 23 -15.77 12.01 -7.46
C ASP A 23 -16.08 10.51 -7.39
N TYR A 24 -16.93 10.12 -6.43
CA TYR A 24 -17.24 8.71 -6.17
C TYR A 24 -17.95 8.04 -7.34
N ASP A 25 -18.85 8.74 -8.04
CA ASP A 25 -19.53 8.20 -9.21
C ASP A 25 -18.54 7.92 -10.35
N GLY A 26 -17.58 8.84 -10.56
CA GLY A 26 -16.50 8.66 -11.52
C GLY A 26 -15.53 7.55 -11.13
N ALA A 27 -15.13 7.50 -9.86
CA ALA A 27 -14.22 6.49 -9.34
C ALA A 27 -14.82 5.08 -9.48
N LEU A 28 -16.10 4.93 -9.12
CA LEU A 28 -16.83 3.67 -9.25
C LEU A 28 -16.94 3.23 -10.71
N ASN A 29 -17.24 4.15 -11.64
CA ASN A 29 -17.28 3.84 -13.07
C ASN A 29 -15.95 3.29 -13.59
N ALA A 30 -14.85 4.01 -13.31
CA ALA A 30 -13.52 3.62 -13.76
C ALA A 30 -13.10 2.27 -13.14
N ALA A 31 -13.38 2.06 -11.86
CA ALA A 31 -13.07 0.81 -11.19
C ALA A 31 -13.87 -0.37 -11.76
N ARG A 32 -15.18 -0.19 -11.98
CA ARG A 32 -16.05 -1.21 -12.59
C ARG A 32 -15.63 -1.57 -13.99
N GLU A 33 -15.23 -0.60 -14.81
CA GLU A 33 -14.76 -0.87 -16.17
C GLU A 33 -13.58 -1.86 -16.18
N ILE A 34 -12.63 -1.70 -15.26
CA ILE A 34 -11.50 -2.62 -15.11
C ILE A 34 -11.97 -3.98 -14.59
N ILE A 35 -12.77 -4.00 -13.53
CA ILE A 35 -13.24 -5.23 -12.88
C ILE A 35 -14.07 -6.09 -13.86
N GLU A 36 -15.00 -5.47 -14.57
CA GLU A 36 -15.94 -6.13 -15.48
C GLU A 36 -15.28 -6.54 -16.81
N SER A 37 -14.13 -5.95 -17.17
CA SER A 37 -13.36 -6.34 -18.36
C SER A 37 -12.89 -7.81 -18.32
N GLY A 38 -12.67 -8.36 -17.13
CA GLY A 38 -12.10 -9.70 -16.92
C GLY A 38 -10.65 -9.86 -17.40
N VAL A 39 -9.97 -8.77 -17.78
CA VAL A 39 -8.57 -8.81 -18.26
C VAL A 39 -7.61 -9.15 -17.12
N TYR A 40 -7.91 -8.69 -15.91
CA TYR A 40 -7.17 -8.96 -14.69
C TYR A 40 -7.96 -9.89 -13.78
N LYS A 41 -7.26 -10.65 -12.94
CA LYS A 41 -7.89 -11.58 -12.00
C LYS A 41 -7.22 -11.50 -10.63
N LEU A 42 -8.06 -11.36 -9.59
CA LEU A 42 -7.62 -11.47 -8.20
C LEU A 42 -6.98 -12.84 -7.96
N TYR A 43 -5.89 -12.86 -7.21
CA TYR A 43 -5.33 -14.12 -6.75
C TYR A 43 -6.32 -14.82 -5.83
N GLU A 44 -6.35 -16.16 -5.90
CA GLU A 44 -6.97 -16.92 -4.82
C GLU A 44 -6.11 -16.78 -3.56
N PRO A 45 -6.70 -16.85 -2.35
CA PRO A 45 -5.94 -16.67 -1.11
C PRO A 45 -4.70 -17.57 -1.00
N ALA A 46 -4.81 -18.82 -1.48
CA ALA A 46 -3.71 -19.79 -1.49
C ALA A 46 -2.54 -19.40 -2.41
N ASP A 47 -2.79 -18.60 -3.45
CA ASP A 47 -1.79 -18.17 -4.43
C ASP A 47 -1.22 -16.78 -4.14
N TRP A 48 -1.86 -16.01 -3.24
CA TRP A 48 -1.54 -14.60 -3.03
C TRP A 48 -0.10 -14.41 -2.54
N THR A 49 0.36 -15.19 -1.58
CA THR A 49 1.74 -15.06 -1.06
C THR A 49 2.79 -15.39 -2.11
N ALA A 50 2.58 -16.47 -2.88
CA ALA A 50 3.48 -16.86 -3.96
C ALA A 50 3.39 -15.95 -5.20
N SER A 51 2.45 -15.01 -5.23
CA SER A 51 2.34 -14.06 -6.33
C SER A 51 3.43 -12.99 -6.34
N TRP A 52 4.00 -12.68 -5.17
CA TRP A 52 5.01 -11.63 -5.03
C TRP A 52 6.32 -11.99 -5.73
N SER A 53 6.58 -13.27 -5.96
CA SER A 53 7.71 -13.76 -6.76
C SER A 53 7.41 -13.83 -8.27
N LYS A 54 6.34 -13.19 -8.74
CA LYS A 54 5.93 -13.19 -10.15
C LYS A 54 5.95 -11.78 -10.71
N GLN A 55 6.41 -11.70 -11.96
CA GLN A 55 6.35 -10.51 -12.78
C GLN A 55 5.04 -10.46 -13.55
N PHE A 56 4.47 -9.27 -13.70
CA PHE A 56 3.27 -9.00 -14.50
C PHE A 56 2.15 -9.99 -14.19
N GLY A 57 1.91 -10.16 -12.89
CA GLY A 57 0.94 -11.09 -12.33
C GLY A 57 -0.50 -10.80 -12.75
N SER A 58 -1.44 -11.71 -12.43
CA SER A 58 -2.84 -11.56 -12.85
C SER A 58 -3.55 -10.34 -12.27
N GLU A 59 -3.08 -9.82 -11.14
CA GLU A 59 -3.56 -8.57 -10.56
C GLU A 59 -2.80 -7.32 -11.05
N SER A 60 -1.64 -7.47 -11.68
CA SER A 60 -0.78 -6.34 -12.04
C SER A 60 -1.38 -5.54 -13.19
N ILE A 61 -1.86 -4.32 -12.92
CA ILE A 61 -2.35 -3.42 -13.97
C ILE A 61 -1.19 -2.61 -14.56
N PHE A 62 -0.40 -1.99 -13.68
CA PHE A 62 0.84 -1.33 -14.06
C PHE A 62 1.95 -1.68 -13.07
N GLU A 63 3.07 -2.14 -13.61
CA GLU A 63 4.21 -2.65 -12.87
C GLU A 63 5.49 -2.16 -13.53
N LEU A 64 6.36 -1.50 -12.76
CA LEU A 64 7.67 -1.07 -13.22
C LEU A 64 8.61 -2.28 -13.24
N GLY A 65 9.11 -2.58 -14.43
CA GLY A 65 10.15 -3.59 -14.62
C GLY A 65 11.45 -3.15 -13.99
N ILE A 66 11.92 -3.87 -12.99
CA ILE A 66 13.23 -3.64 -12.37
C ILE A 66 14.23 -4.54 -13.07
N THR A 67 15.16 -3.96 -13.83
CA THR A 67 16.17 -4.75 -14.57
C THR A 67 17.47 -4.81 -13.78
N THR A 68 18.25 -5.87 -14.00
CA THR A 68 19.54 -6.05 -13.31
C THR A 68 20.65 -5.13 -13.81
N GLU A 69 20.42 -4.47 -14.94
CA GLU A 69 21.40 -3.62 -15.62
C GLU A 69 21.12 -2.12 -15.43
N GLU A 70 19.91 -1.74 -15.01
CA GLU A 70 19.46 -0.33 -15.00
C GLU A 70 19.07 0.17 -13.61
N SER A 71 19.31 -0.59 -12.54
CA SER A 71 18.90 -0.22 -11.18
C SER A 71 19.99 -0.56 -10.15
N ASP A 72 20.16 0.30 -9.12
CA ASP A 72 20.86 -0.11 -7.90
C ASP A 72 19.96 -1.05 -7.11
N LEU A 73 20.15 -2.34 -7.35
CA LEU A 73 19.44 -3.43 -6.71
C LEU A 73 20.00 -3.76 -5.32
N GLY A 74 21.05 -3.07 -4.88
CA GLY A 74 21.54 -3.18 -3.51
C GLY A 74 20.80 -2.17 -2.64
N THR A 75 21.53 -1.14 -2.25
CA THR A 75 21.16 -0.18 -1.21
C THR A 75 19.98 0.73 -1.55
N SER A 76 19.60 0.82 -2.82
CA SER A 76 18.51 1.69 -3.27
C SER A 76 17.20 0.95 -3.58
N SER A 77 17.15 -0.38 -3.40
CA SER A 77 15.91 -1.14 -3.63
C SER A 77 14.93 -0.99 -2.46
N LEU A 78 13.62 -0.97 -2.74
CA LEU A 78 12.58 -0.96 -1.69
C LEU A 78 12.75 -2.13 -0.72
N GLY A 79 13.13 -3.28 -1.25
CA GLY A 79 13.39 -4.46 -0.46
C GLY A 79 14.44 -4.27 0.62
N PHE A 80 15.50 -3.52 0.31
CA PHE A 80 16.61 -3.25 1.22
C PHE A 80 16.19 -2.46 2.46
N TYR A 81 15.17 -1.61 2.34
CA TYR A 81 14.65 -0.81 3.46
C TYR A 81 13.53 -1.49 4.24
N LEU A 82 12.79 -2.40 3.62
CA LEU A 82 11.59 -3.04 4.19
C LEU A 82 11.88 -4.42 4.83
N MET A 83 12.97 -5.08 4.45
CA MET A 83 13.42 -6.31 5.08
C MET A 83 14.23 -6.03 6.34
N ARG A 84 14.27 -6.98 7.27
CA ARG A 84 15.10 -6.92 8.48
C ARG A 84 16.59 -6.68 8.18
N TYR A 85 17.23 -5.83 9.01
CA TYR A 85 18.69 -5.66 8.98
C TYR A 85 19.44 -6.99 9.11
N GLY A 86 20.51 -7.16 8.34
CA GLY A 86 21.36 -8.35 8.39
C GLY A 86 20.78 -9.61 7.72
N GLN A 87 19.53 -9.59 7.24
CA GLN A 87 18.97 -10.68 6.44
C GLN A 87 19.71 -10.84 5.10
N LEU A 88 20.09 -9.72 4.49
CA LEU A 88 21.13 -9.63 3.49
C LEU A 88 22.27 -8.78 4.03
N LYS A 89 23.48 -8.98 3.49
CA LYS A 89 24.64 -8.18 3.86
C LYS A 89 24.30 -6.69 3.65
N ASN A 90 24.35 -5.93 4.73
CA ASN A 90 24.06 -4.50 4.83
C ASN A 90 22.59 -4.07 4.64
N ALA A 91 21.60 -4.97 4.56
CA ALA A 91 20.18 -4.59 4.51
C ALA A 91 19.83 -3.62 5.64
N MET A 92 18.96 -2.63 5.42
CA MET A 92 18.81 -1.49 6.34
C MET A 92 17.76 -1.68 7.43
N GLY A 93 16.60 -2.30 7.15
CA GLY A 93 15.56 -2.51 8.18
C GLY A 93 14.71 -1.30 8.56
N TRP A 94 14.98 -0.12 8.01
CA TRP A 94 14.44 1.15 8.53
C TRP A 94 12.92 1.34 8.48
N TYR A 95 12.19 0.56 7.68
CA TYR A 95 10.74 0.68 7.58
C TYR A 95 10.06 -0.60 8.06
N LEU A 96 9.48 -0.51 9.25
CA LEU A 96 8.77 -1.60 9.91
C LEU A 96 7.29 -1.29 10.05
N ALA A 97 6.47 -2.34 10.14
CA ALA A 97 5.10 -2.21 10.58
C ALA A 97 5.03 -1.60 11.99
N SER A 98 4.01 -0.79 12.26
CA SER A 98 3.66 -0.39 13.62
C SER A 98 2.91 -1.50 14.35
N ASP A 99 2.86 -1.45 15.68
CA ASP A 99 2.04 -2.39 16.46
C ASP A 99 0.55 -2.23 16.14
N TYR A 100 0.10 -1.02 15.79
CA TYR A 100 -1.26 -0.78 15.31
C TYR A 100 -1.57 -1.53 14.01
N PHE A 101 -0.60 -1.63 13.09
CA PHE A 101 -0.76 -2.44 11.88
C PHE A 101 -0.77 -3.93 12.22
N LEU A 102 0.16 -4.39 13.06
CA LEU A 102 0.24 -5.80 13.44
C LEU A 102 -1.01 -6.28 14.19
N ASN A 103 -1.56 -5.45 15.07
CA ASN A 103 -2.82 -5.72 15.76
C ASN A 103 -3.99 -5.84 14.77
N ARG A 104 -4.07 -4.92 13.78
CA ARG A 104 -5.09 -4.98 12.73
C ARG A 104 -4.96 -6.24 11.86
N LEU A 105 -3.75 -6.59 11.46
CA LEU A 105 -3.50 -7.81 10.69
C LEU A 105 -3.79 -9.07 11.55
N GLY A 106 -3.52 -8.99 12.85
CA GLY A 106 -3.76 -10.05 13.83
C GLY A 106 -5.21 -10.22 14.28
N GLU A 107 -6.15 -9.41 13.79
CA GLU A 107 -7.59 -9.66 13.96
C GLU A 107 -8.00 -11.03 13.38
N ASP A 108 -7.22 -11.53 12.42
CA ASP A 108 -7.30 -12.89 11.91
C ASP A 108 -5.91 -13.51 11.82
N GLU A 109 -5.62 -14.45 12.74
CA GLU A 109 -4.37 -15.21 12.75
C GLU A 109 -4.17 -16.06 11.48
N THR A 110 -5.24 -16.34 10.73
CA THR A 110 -5.21 -17.09 9.47
C THR A 110 -5.13 -16.20 8.22
N ASP A 111 -4.97 -14.89 8.40
CA ASP A 111 -4.81 -13.96 7.27
C ASP A 111 -3.58 -14.32 6.43
N VAL A 112 -3.79 -14.56 5.12
CA VAL A 112 -2.73 -15.01 4.22
C VAL A 112 -1.60 -13.98 4.06
N ARG A 113 -1.86 -12.71 4.39
CA ARG A 113 -0.87 -11.62 4.31
C ARG A 113 0.22 -11.75 5.36
N TRP A 114 0.02 -12.53 6.42
CA TRP A 114 1.12 -12.97 7.29
C TRP A 114 2.23 -13.68 6.51
N GLY A 115 1.92 -14.28 5.36
CA GLY A 115 2.91 -14.97 4.51
C GLY A 115 3.96 -14.06 3.86
N ILE A 116 3.76 -12.73 3.84
CA ILE A 116 4.79 -11.76 3.42
C ILE A 116 5.40 -10.99 4.58
N MET A 117 5.05 -11.31 5.82
CA MET A 117 5.62 -10.69 7.01
C MET A 117 6.64 -11.65 7.64
N ASP A 118 7.77 -11.11 8.10
CA ASP A 118 8.76 -11.86 8.88
C ASP A 118 9.27 -10.99 10.03
N ASN A 119 10.05 -11.59 10.92
CA ASN A 119 10.71 -10.91 12.03
C ASN A 119 11.46 -9.67 11.53
N ASP A 120 11.33 -8.57 12.27
CA ASP A 120 12.05 -7.32 12.02
C ASP A 120 13.33 -7.21 12.87
N GLU A 121 13.95 -6.02 12.91
CA GLU A 121 15.19 -5.78 13.64
C GLU A 121 15.03 -5.88 15.16
N TYR A 122 13.82 -5.69 15.70
CA TYR A 122 13.58 -5.87 17.13
C TYR A 122 13.90 -7.30 17.59
N TRP A 123 13.61 -8.29 16.75
CA TRP A 123 13.97 -9.68 17.01
C TRP A 123 15.48 -9.91 17.03
N VAL A 124 16.25 -9.21 16.20
CA VAL A 124 17.72 -9.38 16.18
C VAL A 124 18.32 -8.89 17.50
N ASP A 125 17.81 -7.77 17.99
CA ASP A 125 18.35 -7.10 19.17
C ASP A 125 17.87 -7.73 20.48
N ASN A 126 16.66 -8.31 20.49
CA ASN A 126 16.00 -8.73 21.73
C ASN A 126 15.55 -10.20 21.75
N GLU A 127 15.68 -10.93 20.63
CA GLU A 127 15.16 -12.30 20.44
C GLU A 127 13.63 -12.44 20.68
N ILE A 128 12.90 -11.33 20.58
CA ILE A 128 11.43 -11.30 20.70
C ILE A 128 10.82 -11.30 19.31
N GLU A 129 9.99 -12.30 19.02
CA GLU A 129 9.31 -12.42 17.73
C GLU A 129 8.37 -11.23 17.49
N ARG A 130 8.58 -10.56 16.36
CA ARG A 130 7.73 -9.46 15.90
C ARG A 130 7.78 -9.41 14.39
N LYS A 131 6.68 -9.80 13.75
CA LYS A 131 6.59 -9.91 12.29
C LYS A 131 6.38 -8.56 11.60
N GLY A 132 7.27 -7.59 11.82
CA GLY A 132 7.14 -6.23 11.33
C GLY A 132 7.79 -5.94 9.97
N ALA A 133 8.63 -6.84 9.45
CA ALA A 133 9.31 -6.65 8.16
C ALA A 133 8.42 -7.09 6.99
N CYS A 134 8.51 -6.40 5.85
CA CYS A 134 7.66 -6.64 4.68
C CYS A 134 8.45 -7.26 3.52
N TYR A 135 8.04 -8.43 3.04
CA TYR A 135 8.76 -9.21 2.02
C TYR A 135 8.17 -9.13 0.61
N LYS A 136 7.20 -8.22 0.38
CA LYS A 136 6.60 -7.99 -0.96
C LYS A 136 7.63 -7.69 -2.05
N TYR A 137 8.70 -6.97 -1.71
CA TYR A 137 9.77 -6.58 -2.64
C TYR A 137 10.97 -7.55 -2.65
N MET A 138 10.78 -8.74 -2.06
CA MET A 138 11.76 -9.84 -1.99
C MET A 138 11.25 -11.12 -2.64
N GLY A 139 10.03 -11.09 -3.18
CA GLY A 139 9.33 -12.25 -3.74
C GLY A 139 8.72 -13.17 -2.68
N SER A 140 9.41 -13.37 -1.57
CA SER A 140 8.98 -14.18 -0.43
C SER A 140 9.86 -13.91 0.80
N THR A 141 9.47 -14.43 1.97
CA THR A 141 10.31 -14.46 3.19
C THR A 141 11.61 -15.26 3.01
N THR A 142 11.64 -16.18 2.04
CA THR A 142 12.84 -16.93 1.63
C THR A 142 13.68 -16.22 0.57
N LEU A 143 13.38 -14.96 0.26
CA LEU A 143 14.11 -14.13 -0.70
C LEU A 143 14.13 -14.72 -2.12
N ALA A 144 13.01 -15.27 -2.58
CA ALA A 144 12.92 -15.90 -3.91
C ALA A 144 13.16 -14.93 -5.08
N GLY A 145 13.02 -13.61 -4.86
CA GLY A 145 12.99 -12.63 -5.94
C GLY A 145 11.80 -12.88 -6.87
N ASP A 146 11.82 -12.32 -8.08
CA ASP A 146 10.77 -12.49 -9.08
C ASP A 146 11.20 -13.35 -10.29
N GLY A 147 12.25 -14.18 -10.09
CA GLY A 147 12.89 -14.97 -11.13
C GLY A 147 14.05 -14.27 -11.85
N LYS A 148 14.35 -13.01 -11.51
CA LYS A 148 15.59 -12.33 -11.91
C LYS A 148 16.79 -12.73 -11.05
N ALA A 149 17.99 -12.32 -11.48
CA ALA A 149 19.25 -12.80 -10.91
C ALA A 149 19.49 -12.41 -9.45
N THR A 150 18.73 -11.45 -8.90
CA THR A 150 18.86 -11.01 -7.51
C THR A 150 17.49 -11.00 -6.83
N ASN A 151 17.49 -11.17 -5.52
CA ASN A 151 16.29 -11.21 -4.69
C ASN A 151 15.63 -9.84 -4.46
N THR A 152 16.32 -8.76 -4.78
CA THR A 152 15.86 -7.37 -4.69
C THR A 152 15.46 -6.78 -6.04
N ALA A 153 15.74 -7.49 -7.14
CA ALA A 153 15.23 -7.17 -8.47
C ALA A 153 13.75 -7.56 -8.64
N VAL A 154 12.91 -7.26 -7.65
CA VAL A 154 11.48 -7.52 -7.72
C VAL A 154 10.80 -6.31 -8.34
N ASN A 155 10.00 -6.55 -9.38
CA ASN A 155 9.24 -5.49 -10.02
C ASN A 155 8.32 -4.73 -9.03
N ILE A 156 8.19 -3.42 -9.24
CA ILE A 156 7.37 -2.55 -8.38
C ILE A 156 5.96 -2.46 -8.96
N LYS A 157 4.98 -3.03 -8.27
CA LYS A 157 3.55 -2.89 -8.59
C LYS A 157 3.09 -1.48 -8.23
N ILE A 158 2.69 -0.70 -9.24
CA ILE A 158 2.28 0.71 -9.07
C ILE A 158 0.77 0.82 -8.82
N ILE A 159 -0.01 -0.01 -9.50
CA ILE A 159 -1.44 -0.19 -9.27
C ILE A 159 -1.83 -1.60 -9.69
N ARG A 160 -2.67 -2.23 -8.88
CA ARG A 160 -3.11 -3.62 -9.06
C ARG A 160 -4.59 -3.77 -8.80
N LEU A 161 -5.16 -4.87 -9.29
CA LEU A 161 -6.60 -5.10 -9.25
C LEU A 161 -7.18 -5.04 -7.82
N SER A 162 -6.46 -5.51 -6.80
CA SER A 162 -6.95 -5.39 -5.42
C SER A 162 -7.18 -3.94 -4.98
N GLU A 163 -6.34 -3.00 -5.40
CA GLU A 163 -6.57 -1.57 -5.12
C GLU A 163 -7.85 -1.10 -5.82
N ILE A 164 -8.10 -1.55 -7.05
CA ILE A 164 -9.31 -1.20 -7.80
C ILE A 164 -10.58 -1.70 -7.12
N TYR A 165 -10.56 -2.92 -6.57
CA TYR A 165 -11.68 -3.43 -5.76
C TYR A 165 -11.90 -2.58 -4.50
N LEU A 166 -10.83 -2.15 -3.84
CA LEU A 166 -10.94 -1.29 -2.65
C LEU A 166 -11.41 0.13 -3.00
N ILE A 167 -11.00 0.68 -4.15
CA ILE A 167 -11.54 1.93 -4.69
C ILE A 167 -13.03 1.75 -5.00
N ALA A 168 -13.43 0.65 -5.63
CA ALA A 168 -14.83 0.35 -5.94
C ALA A 168 -15.67 0.21 -4.66
N ALA A 169 -15.15 -0.45 -3.62
CA ALA A 169 -15.83 -0.58 -2.33
C ALA A 169 -16.11 0.79 -1.70
N GLU A 170 -15.08 1.64 -1.61
CA GLU A 170 -15.22 2.98 -1.04
C GLU A 170 -16.14 3.86 -1.89
N ALA A 171 -15.92 3.89 -3.20
CA ALA A 171 -16.73 4.68 -4.11
C ALA A 171 -18.20 4.22 -4.13
N ALA A 172 -18.47 2.91 -4.09
CA ALA A 172 -19.83 2.39 -4.02
C ALA A 172 -20.55 2.77 -2.72
N LEU A 173 -19.83 2.91 -1.61
CA LEU A 173 -20.44 3.30 -0.33
C LEU A 173 -20.97 4.75 -0.35
N HIS A 174 -20.31 5.63 -1.11
CA HIS A 174 -20.63 7.07 -1.18
C HIS A 174 -21.29 7.52 -2.49
N SER A 175 -21.30 6.67 -3.52
CA SER A 175 -21.85 6.98 -4.85
C SER A 175 -23.37 7.15 -4.81
N THR A 176 -23.88 8.00 -5.70
CA THR A 176 -25.31 8.28 -5.86
C THR A 176 -25.98 7.43 -6.94
N LYS A 177 -25.22 6.52 -7.57
CA LYS A 177 -25.67 5.66 -8.66
C LYS A 177 -26.61 4.55 -8.18
N GLN A 178 -27.48 4.10 -9.08
CA GLN A 178 -28.46 3.06 -8.78
C GLN A 178 -27.82 1.72 -8.43
N GLU A 179 -26.72 1.37 -9.11
CA GLU A 179 -25.94 0.15 -8.89
C GLU A 179 -25.00 0.20 -7.67
N ALA A 180 -24.93 1.34 -6.98
CA ALA A 180 -24.07 1.55 -5.82
C ALA A 180 -24.82 1.27 -4.50
N GLY A 181 -24.21 1.66 -3.38
CA GLY A 181 -24.74 1.48 -2.03
C GLY A 181 -24.02 0.40 -1.24
N ALA A 182 -24.45 0.24 0.02
CA ALA A 182 -23.76 -0.58 1.01
C ALA A 182 -23.61 -2.06 0.62
N ASP A 183 -24.59 -2.63 -0.12
CA ASP A 183 -24.51 -4.02 -0.57
C ASP A 183 -23.41 -4.22 -1.63
N ALA A 184 -23.36 -3.34 -2.64
CA ALA A 184 -22.31 -3.36 -3.66
C ALA A 184 -20.93 -3.11 -3.05
N ALA A 185 -20.83 -2.14 -2.14
CA ALA A 185 -19.60 -1.85 -1.39
C ALA A 185 -19.11 -3.07 -0.60
N ALA A 186 -20.03 -3.76 0.10
CA ALA A 186 -19.72 -4.98 0.85
C ALA A 186 -19.26 -6.11 -0.08
N GLY A 187 -19.87 -6.24 -1.25
CA GLY A 187 -19.43 -7.17 -2.29
C GLY A 187 -17.97 -6.93 -2.70
N TYR A 188 -17.62 -5.71 -3.11
CA TYR A 188 -16.25 -5.37 -3.52
C TYR A 188 -15.23 -5.55 -2.38
N LEU A 189 -15.58 -5.16 -1.15
CA LEU A 189 -14.72 -5.34 0.01
C LEU A 189 -14.48 -6.83 0.31
N ASN A 190 -15.53 -7.65 0.23
CA ASN A 190 -15.46 -9.07 0.54
C ASN A 190 -14.57 -9.85 -0.42
N GLU A 191 -14.46 -9.41 -1.67
CA GLU A 191 -13.53 -10.00 -2.64
C GLU A 191 -12.07 -9.95 -2.15
N ILE A 192 -11.70 -8.88 -1.44
CA ILE A 192 -10.38 -8.72 -0.81
C ILE A 192 -10.34 -9.35 0.58
N ARG A 193 -11.40 -9.25 1.38
CA ARG A 193 -11.46 -9.90 2.71
C ARG A 193 -11.35 -11.42 2.65
N ARG A 194 -11.47 -12.05 1.48
CA ARG A 194 -11.06 -13.47 1.28
C ARG A 194 -9.62 -13.75 1.72
N ARG A 195 -8.76 -12.73 1.83
CA ARG A 195 -7.41 -12.83 2.42
C ARG A 195 -7.42 -13.10 3.93
N SER A 196 -8.48 -12.70 4.63
CA SER A 196 -8.72 -12.92 6.06
C SER A 196 -9.91 -13.87 6.28
N PRO A 197 -9.76 -15.19 6.04
CA PRO A 197 -10.88 -16.13 6.12
C PRO A 197 -11.49 -16.29 7.53
N GLY A 198 -10.77 -15.88 8.59
CA GLY A 198 -11.27 -15.87 9.96
C GLY A 198 -12.19 -14.67 10.29
N LEU A 199 -12.21 -13.63 9.45
CA LEU A 199 -13.12 -12.51 9.63
C LEU A 199 -14.48 -12.77 8.99
N ALA A 200 -15.55 -12.37 9.68
CA ALA A 200 -16.89 -12.40 9.09
C ALA A 200 -16.95 -11.51 7.83
N PRO A 201 -17.64 -11.95 6.75
CA PRO A 201 -17.89 -11.10 5.61
C PRO A 201 -18.61 -9.81 6.01
N ALA A 202 -18.24 -8.70 5.38
CA ALA A 202 -19.00 -7.46 5.46
C ALA A 202 -20.39 -7.66 4.85
N THR A 203 -21.37 -6.93 5.38
CA THR A 203 -22.74 -6.91 4.87
C THR A 203 -23.14 -5.46 4.65
N ALA A 204 -24.25 -5.23 3.94
CA ALA A 204 -24.83 -3.90 3.82
C ALA A 204 -25.09 -3.20 5.16
N ALA A 205 -25.30 -3.97 6.25
CA ALA A 205 -25.56 -3.43 7.58
C ALA A 205 -24.29 -3.13 8.40
N THR A 206 -23.15 -3.72 8.03
CA THR A 206 -21.91 -3.64 8.83
C THR A 206 -20.82 -2.84 8.15
N ILE A 207 -20.83 -2.70 6.82
CA ILE A 207 -19.78 -1.99 6.09
C ILE A 207 -19.68 -0.53 6.53
N THR A 208 -18.44 -0.07 6.69
CA THR A 208 -18.09 1.30 7.06
C THR A 208 -16.81 1.73 6.34
N ASP A 209 -16.57 3.04 6.30
CA ASP A 209 -15.30 3.60 5.82
C ASP A 209 -14.09 3.02 6.55
N ASP A 210 -14.18 2.84 7.86
CA ASP A 210 -13.07 2.33 8.66
C ASP A 210 -12.78 0.86 8.33
N MET A 211 -13.80 0.04 8.08
CA MET A 211 -13.60 -1.34 7.60
C MET A 211 -12.89 -1.39 6.23
N ILE A 212 -13.23 -0.49 5.31
CA ILE A 212 -12.59 -0.41 4.00
C ILE A 212 -11.15 0.10 4.16
N LEU A 213 -10.94 1.14 4.96
CA LEU A 213 -9.63 1.73 5.25
C LEU A 213 -8.69 0.74 5.97
N ASP A 214 -9.21 -0.11 6.85
CA ASP A 214 -8.46 -1.16 7.51
C ASP A 214 -8.08 -2.28 6.53
N GLU A 215 -8.99 -2.67 5.64
CA GLU A 215 -8.67 -3.64 4.59
C GLU A 215 -7.65 -3.08 3.59
N ARG A 216 -7.76 -1.80 3.22
CA ARG A 216 -6.74 -1.08 2.45
C ARG A 216 -5.40 -1.05 3.16
N SER A 217 -5.40 -0.84 4.48
CA SER A 217 -4.16 -0.87 5.28
C SER A 217 -3.47 -2.22 5.19
N LYS A 218 -4.21 -3.32 5.37
CA LYS A 218 -3.68 -4.69 5.34
C LYS A 218 -3.21 -5.06 3.93
N GLU A 219 -4.05 -4.80 2.93
CA GLU A 219 -3.80 -5.21 1.55
C GLU A 219 -2.63 -4.43 0.93
N LEU A 220 -2.58 -3.11 1.12
CA LEU A 220 -1.63 -2.20 0.45
C LEU A 220 -0.42 -1.83 1.32
N PHE A 221 -0.15 -2.60 2.38
CA PHE A 221 1.04 -2.38 3.22
C PHE A 221 2.32 -2.41 2.39
N GLY A 222 3.18 -1.39 2.55
CA GLY A 222 4.41 -1.22 1.76
C GLY A 222 4.21 -0.62 0.36
N GLU A 223 2.98 -0.41 -0.11
CA GLU A 223 2.69 0.04 -1.50
C GLU A 223 2.41 1.57 -1.59
N GLY A 224 2.75 2.33 -0.54
CA GLY A 224 2.76 3.79 -0.57
C GLY A 224 1.40 4.50 -0.45
N GLN A 225 0.31 3.78 -0.12
CA GLN A 225 -1.05 4.38 -0.11
C GLN A 225 -1.50 4.93 1.25
N ARG A 226 -1.08 4.31 2.37
CA ARG A 226 -1.66 4.60 3.70
C ARG A 226 -1.61 6.07 4.10
N PHE A 227 -0.50 6.76 3.84
CA PHE A 227 -0.38 8.19 4.13
C PHE A 227 -1.48 9.00 3.42
N PHE A 228 -1.62 8.81 2.11
CA PHE A 228 -2.60 9.52 1.31
C PHE A 228 -4.04 9.20 1.70
N ASP A 229 -4.35 7.93 2.00
CA ASP A 229 -5.66 7.52 2.50
C ASP A 229 -6.03 8.26 3.80
N MET A 230 -5.09 8.35 4.74
CA MET A 230 -5.33 9.06 6.00
C MET A 230 -5.53 10.56 5.78
N MET A 231 -4.72 11.19 4.93
CA MET A 231 -4.82 12.63 4.68
C MET A 231 -6.12 13.01 3.94
N ARG A 232 -6.47 12.28 2.87
CA ARG A 232 -7.66 12.59 2.06
C ARG A 232 -8.95 12.37 2.85
N MET A 233 -9.01 11.35 3.72
CA MET A 233 -10.17 11.07 4.58
C MET A 233 -10.22 11.93 5.85
N GLY A 234 -9.29 12.88 6.01
CA GLY A 234 -9.18 13.73 7.20
C GLY A 234 -8.95 12.96 8.50
N ARG A 235 -8.27 11.80 8.42
CA ARG A 235 -7.94 10.97 9.57
C ARG A 235 -6.60 11.38 10.17
N THR A 236 -6.44 11.10 11.46
CA THR A 236 -5.20 11.32 12.20
C THR A 236 -4.28 10.11 12.08
N ILE A 237 -3.02 10.33 11.74
CA ILE A 237 -1.94 9.34 11.88
C ILE A 237 -1.35 9.51 13.28
N GLU A 238 -1.38 8.45 14.07
CA GLU A 238 -0.63 8.35 15.32
C GLU A 238 0.65 7.53 15.08
N PHE A 239 1.79 8.08 15.47
CA PHE A 239 3.06 7.39 15.39
C PHE A 239 3.22 6.44 16.59
N ASN A 240 3.76 5.26 16.32
CA ASN A 240 4.03 4.23 17.33
C ASN A 240 5.28 4.56 18.15
N ASP A 241 5.29 5.71 18.81
CA ASP A 241 6.45 6.25 19.55
C ASP A 241 6.79 5.42 20.80
N ASP A 242 5.83 4.63 21.28
CA ASP A 242 6.01 3.72 22.42
C ASP A 242 6.79 2.44 22.01
N PHE A 243 7.04 2.26 20.71
CA PHE A 243 7.86 1.16 20.20
C PHE A 243 9.33 1.36 20.53
N GLN A 244 9.95 0.33 21.13
CA GLN A 244 11.37 0.29 21.49
C GLN A 244 11.84 1.39 22.46
N ASP A 245 10.93 2.04 23.18
CA ASP A 245 11.25 3.15 24.11
C ASP A 245 12.10 4.26 23.46
N ILE A 246 11.98 4.47 22.15
CA ILE A 246 12.79 5.45 21.42
C ILE A 246 12.32 6.86 21.80
N PRO A 247 13.15 7.71 22.41
CA PRO A 247 12.74 9.05 22.79
C PRO A 247 12.58 9.93 21.54
N VAL A 248 11.33 10.25 21.19
CA VAL A 248 11.01 11.18 20.11
C VAL A 248 10.75 12.57 20.68
N SER A 249 11.71 13.48 20.53
CA SER A 249 11.64 14.85 21.08
C SER A 249 11.42 15.96 20.05
N HIS A 250 11.49 15.65 18.75
CA HIS A 250 11.52 16.65 17.67
C HIS A 250 10.26 16.69 16.79
N ARG A 251 9.25 15.86 17.09
CA ARG A 251 7.94 15.87 16.41
C ARG A 251 6.81 15.54 17.37
N GLY A 252 5.58 15.91 16.99
CA GLY A 252 4.39 15.44 17.69
C GLY A 252 4.14 13.94 17.48
N LYS A 253 3.38 13.34 18.39
CA LYS A 253 2.94 11.93 18.32
C LYS A 253 1.87 11.71 17.24
N THR A 254 1.18 12.77 16.81
CA THR A 254 0.11 12.70 15.82
C THR A 254 0.30 13.75 14.72
N ILE A 255 -0.12 13.40 13.50
CA ILE A 255 -0.31 14.33 12.39
C ILE A 255 -1.67 14.12 11.74
N ASP A 256 -2.25 15.17 11.19
CA ASP A 256 -3.46 15.12 10.38
C ASP A 256 -3.30 16.05 9.16
N ARG A 257 -4.38 16.18 8.37
CA ARG A 257 -4.37 16.99 7.15
C ARG A 257 -4.13 18.50 7.37
N THR A 258 -4.14 18.97 8.61
CA THR A 258 -3.87 20.38 8.95
C THR A 258 -2.40 20.64 9.28
N PHE A 259 -1.59 19.59 9.42
CA PHE A 259 -0.18 19.70 9.70
C PHE A 259 0.58 20.24 8.47
N GLU A 260 1.25 21.37 8.61
CA GLU A 260 1.87 22.12 7.50
C GLU A 260 2.93 21.31 6.72
N LYS A 261 3.57 20.32 7.37
CA LYS A 261 4.63 19.50 6.75
C LYS A 261 4.14 18.21 6.09
N ILE A 262 2.83 18.05 5.88
CA ILE A 262 2.30 16.97 5.03
C ILE A 262 2.54 17.24 3.54
N VAL A 263 2.77 18.52 3.17
CA VAL A 263 3.19 18.92 1.83
C VAL A 263 4.69 19.24 1.91
N LEU A 264 5.49 18.53 1.13
CA LEU A 264 6.95 18.69 1.10
C LEU A 264 7.35 20.10 0.62
N PRO A 265 8.50 20.63 1.04
CA PRO A 265 8.95 21.95 0.58
C PRO A 265 9.20 21.94 -0.92
N ILE A 266 8.92 23.05 -1.58
CA ILE A 266 9.44 23.31 -2.92
C ILE A 266 10.96 23.38 -2.79
N SER A 267 11.67 22.69 -3.71
CA SER A 267 13.13 22.66 -3.74
C SER A 267 13.70 24.08 -3.74
N GLN A 268 14.68 24.34 -2.87
CA GLN A 268 15.33 25.65 -2.81
C GLN A 268 16.03 26.00 -4.13
N ASP A 269 16.56 25.01 -4.83
CA ASP A 269 17.19 25.22 -6.13
C ASP A 269 16.18 25.69 -7.18
N GLU A 270 14.94 25.18 -7.16
CA GLU A 270 13.86 25.62 -8.04
C GLU A 270 13.43 27.06 -7.72
N ILE A 271 13.32 27.41 -6.43
CA ILE A 271 13.02 28.79 -5.99
C ILE A 271 14.13 29.75 -6.44
N ASN A 272 15.39 29.37 -6.27
CA ASN A 272 16.53 30.18 -6.67
C ASN A 272 16.60 30.38 -8.19
N ALA A 273 16.26 29.34 -8.97
CA ALA A 273 16.29 29.38 -10.44
C ALA A 273 15.10 30.13 -11.04
N ASN A 274 13.94 30.16 -10.37
CA ASN A 274 12.72 30.80 -10.85
C ASN A 274 12.21 31.86 -9.86
N PRO A 275 12.55 33.15 -10.07
CA PRO A 275 12.11 34.25 -9.21
C PRO A 275 10.59 34.35 -9.02
N ALA A 276 9.78 33.80 -9.94
CA ALA A 276 8.33 33.78 -9.77
C ALA A 276 7.87 32.91 -8.57
N LEU A 277 8.72 32.01 -8.07
CA LEU A 277 8.45 31.12 -6.94
C LEU A 277 8.94 31.68 -5.59
N GLU A 278 9.62 32.83 -5.55
CA GLU A 278 10.28 33.37 -4.33
C GLU A 278 9.36 33.42 -3.10
N ASN A 279 8.07 33.72 -3.30
CA ASN A 279 7.07 33.81 -2.23
C ASN A 279 5.99 32.72 -2.32
N GLN A 280 6.29 31.60 -2.98
CA GLN A 280 5.35 30.50 -3.20
C GLN A 280 5.72 29.22 -2.42
N GLN A 281 6.61 29.32 -1.43
CA GLN A 281 6.93 28.18 -0.57
C GLN A 281 5.68 27.69 0.17
N ASN A 282 5.60 26.37 0.40
CA ASN A 282 4.55 25.78 1.22
C ASN A 282 4.64 26.32 2.66
N PRO A 283 3.49 26.62 3.30
CA PRO A 283 3.49 27.06 4.70
C PRO A 283 4.31 26.14 5.61
N GLY A 284 5.02 26.72 6.58
CA GLY A 284 5.84 25.97 7.54
C GLY A 284 7.28 25.66 7.11
N TYR A 285 7.72 26.16 5.94
CA TYR A 285 9.10 26.06 5.42
C TYR A 285 9.74 27.41 5.14
#